data_AF-A0A7Y2CEB7-F1
#
_entry.id   AF-A0A7Y2CEB7-F1
#
_cell.length_a   1.000
_cell.length_b   1.000
_cell.length_c   1.000
_cell.angle_alpha   90.00
_cell.angle_beta   90.00
_cell.angle_gamma   90.00
#
_symmetry.space_group_name_H-M   'P 1'
#
loop_
_entity.id
_entity.type
_entity.pdbx_description
1 polymer ?
#
loop_
_entity_poly.entity_id
_entity_poly.type
_entity_poly.pdbx_seq_one_letter_code
_entity_poly.pdbx_strand_id
1 'polypeptide(L)'
;MHYRTIFILPAFLALIACSQETQDSVSTTDASYQETLLTQLIDAEPGDVIEIPEGAFSFDRSLSLNVDGVTIRGAGMDKSILSFKGQIAGAEGLLVTASDFTIEDLAIEDTKGDALKISEGENIIIRRVRTEWTGGPKTENGAYGIYPVQTKNVLMEENVAIAAADAGLYIGQSENVVVRNNRAEYNVAGIEIENTFDADVYGNVATNNTGGILVFNMPNLKQPGARTRVYNNEVYENNTKNFGHEGTPVASIPAGSGVVVNSNDQVEIFDNDIRDNKTANVIIASAFSAEIDQAGVADDFDPYPEQIYIYDNRFDGGGNNPDGLDLQALKVAMVGPLGRLPDVLWDGYVNPARANDGPVLCVQNGHAKVINVDGPNGNANPRIVDDSSHDCAFEKLPPVALTGPLAE
;
A
#
# COMPACT_ATOMS: atom_id res chain seq x y z
N MET A 1 59.61 0.56 -66.90
CA MET A 1 59.90 0.84 -65.48
C MET A 1 58.61 0.58 -64.72
N HIS A 2 58.47 -0.61 -64.12
CA HIS A 2 58.43 -0.77 -62.65
C HIS A 2 57.54 0.28 -61.95
N TYR A 3 56.35 -0.12 -61.51
CA TYR A 3 56.03 -0.23 -60.08
C TYR A 3 54.79 -1.12 -59.90
N ARG A 4 54.97 -2.23 -59.18
CA ARG A 4 53.92 -3.12 -58.67
C ARG A 4 53.33 -2.48 -57.42
N THR A 5 52.01 -2.37 -57.35
CA THR A 5 51.31 -2.13 -56.08
C THR A 5 50.20 -3.15 -55.96
N ILE A 6 50.34 -4.02 -54.96
CA ILE A 6 49.48 -5.13 -54.60
C ILE A 6 48.26 -4.57 -53.86
N PHE A 7 47.05 -4.85 -54.34
CA PHE A 7 45.81 -4.64 -53.58
C PHE A 7 45.42 -5.95 -52.90
N ILE A 8 45.44 -5.95 -51.57
CA ILE A 8 44.98 -7.03 -50.70
C ILE A 8 43.48 -6.81 -50.44
N LEU A 9 42.66 -7.80 -50.77
CA LEU A 9 41.22 -7.85 -50.49
C LEU A 9 41.01 -8.64 -49.18
N PRO A 10 40.40 -8.10 -48.12
CA PRO A 10 40.03 -8.91 -46.97
C PRO A 10 38.68 -9.58 -47.21
N ALA A 11 38.66 -10.91 -47.05
CA ALA A 11 37.47 -11.74 -47.03
C ALA A 11 36.69 -11.53 -45.73
N PHE A 12 35.41 -11.19 -45.82
CA PHE A 12 34.48 -11.17 -44.70
C PHE A 12 34.08 -12.61 -44.35
N LEU A 13 34.54 -13.12 -43.20
CA LEU A 13 33.99 -14.31 -42.56
C LEU A 13 32.72 -13.91 -41.79
N ALA A 14 31.58 -14.49 -42.14
CA ALA A 14 30.37 -14.43 -41.33
C ALA A 14 30.46 -15.48 -40.21
N LEU A 15 30.61 -15.04 -38.97
CA LEU A 15 30.45 -15.86 -37.77
C LEU A 15 28.98 -15.85 -37.38
N ILE A 16 28.31 -16.99 -37.59
CA ILE A 16 26.99 -17.28 -37.03
C ILE A 16 27.22 -17.58 -35.54
N ALA A 17 26.88 -16.64 -34.68
CA ALA A 17 26.78 -16.89 -33.24
C ALA A 17 25.40 -17.48 -32.96
N CYS A 18 25.36 -18.78 -32.61
CA CYS A 18 24.21 -19.37 -31.96
C CYS A 18 24.08 -18.74 -30.57
N SER A 19 23.08 -17.90 -30.33
CA SER A 19 22.64 -17.65 -28.96
C SER A 19 21.89 -18.90 -28.49
N GLN A 20 22.48 -19.62 -27.54
CA GLN A 20 21.70 -20.55 -26.73
C GLN A 20 20.73 -19.69 -25.90
N GLU A 21 19.44 -19.83 -26.17
CA GLU A 21 18.41 -19.47 -25.20
C GLU A 21 18.69 -20.30 -23.95
N THR A 22 19.03 -19.61 -22.85
CA THR A 22 18.99 -20.18 -21.52
C THR A 22 17.53 -20.49 -21.21
N GLN A 23 17.14 -21.74 -21.45
CA GLN A 23 16.00 -22.33 -20.77
C GLN A 23 16.37 -22.38 -19.29
N ASP A 24 15.68 -21.58 -18.48
CA ASP A 24 15.66 -21.75 -17.03
C ASP A 24 15.14 -23.15 -16.74
N SER A 25 16.06 -24.06 -16.45
CA SER A 25 15.74 -25.39 -15.97
C SER A 25 15.24 -25.24 -14.54
N VAL A 26 13.92 -25.27 -14.36
CA VAL A 26 13.31 -25.55 -13.05
C VAL A 26 13.97 -26.81 -12.53
N SER A 27 14.73 -26.67 -11.46
CA SER A 27 15.60 -27.74 -10.99
C SER A 27 14.71 -28.81 -10.35
N THR A 28 15.03 -30.10 -10.51
CA THR A 28 14.27 -31.19 -9.87
C THR A 28 14.27 -31.10 -8.33
N THR A 29 15.14 -30.28 -7.76
CA THR A 29 15.16 -29.88 -6.34
C THR A 29 13.95 -29.04 -5.93
N ASP A 30 13.33 -28.29 -6.86
CA ASP A 30 12.31 -27.28 -6.57
C ASP A 30 10.95 -27.94 -6.28
N ALA A 31 10.54 -28.93 -7.08
CA ALA A 31 9.28 -29.65 -6.89
C ALA A 31 9.27 -30.52 -5.62
N SER A 32 10.43 -31.02 -5.18
CA SER A 32 10.50 -31.79 -3.93
C SER A 32 10.30 -30.95 -2.68
N TYR A 33 10.62 -29.65 -2.74
CA TYR A 33 10.48 -28.79 -1.58
C TYR A 33 9.04 -28.39 -1.31
N GLN A 34 8.20 -28.22 -2.35
CA GLN A 34 6.77 -27.99 -2.17
C GLN A 34 6.13 -29.05 -1.26
N GLU A 35 6.35 -30.34 -1.55
CA GLU A 35 5.81 -31.45 -0.74
C GLU A 35 6.34 -31.42 0.69
N THR A 36 7.60 -31.02 0.88
CA THR A 36 8.23 -30.89 2.19
C THR A 36 7.53 -29.81 3.02
N LEU A 37 7.41 -28.60 2.48
CA LEU A 37 6.79 -27.48 3.18
C LEU A 37 5.30 -27.71 3.44
N LEU A 38 4.58 -28.29 2.47
CA LEU A 38 3.18 -28.68 2.66
C LEU A 38 3.03 -29.67 3.83
N THR A 39 3.89 -30.67 3.91
CA THR A 39 3.86 -31.63 5.01
C THR A 39 4.14 -30.94 6.35
N GLN A 40 5.15 -30.06 6.41
CA GLN A 40 5.48 -29.31 7.63
C GLN A 40 4.33 -28.41 8.08
N LEU A 41 3.62 -27.75 7.16
CA LEU A 41 2.46 -26.92 7.48
C LEU A 41 1.25 -27.72 7.96
N ILE A 42 1.04 -28.93 7.42
CA ILE A 42 -0.05 -29.84 7.82
C ILE A 42 0.22 -30.44 9.20
N ASP A 43 1.47 -30.82 9.46
CA ASP A 43 1.88 -31.50 10.70
C ASP A 43 2.24 -30.53 11.83
N ALA A 44 2.17 -29.21 11.60
CA ALA A 44 2.56 -28.19 12.56
C ALA A 44 1.76 -28.28 13.86
N GLU A 45 2.45 -28.13 14.99
CA GLU A 45 1.87 -28.02 16.33
C GLU A 45 2.20 -26.66 16.96
N PRO A 46 1.40 -26.17 17.94
CA PRO A 46 1.70 -24.92 18.62
C PRO A 46 3.11 -24.89 19.24
N GLY A 47 3.85 -23.82 18.96
CA GLY A 47 5.25 -23.65 19.37
C GLY A 47 6.27 -24.11 18.33
N ASP A 48 5.82 -24.71 17.22
CA ASP A 48 6.71 -25.12 16.14
C ASP A 48 7.32 -23.94 15.40
N VAL A 49 8.55 -24.18 14.93
CA VAL A 49 9.28 -23.28 14.05
C VAL A 49 9.55 -24.01 12.74
N ILE A 50 8.90 -23.57 11.67
CA ILE A 50 9.08 -24.08 10.31
C ILE A 50 10.18 -23.24 9.64
N GLU A 51 11.37 -23.83 9.56
CA GLU A 51 12.54 -23.22 8.92
C GLU A 51 12.55 -23.50 7.41
N ILE A 52 12.59 -22.43 6.61
CA ILE A 52 12.72 -22.45 5.15
C ILE A 52 14.19 -22.18 4.80
N PRO A 53 14.89 -23.13 4.18
CA PRO A 53 16.31 -22.96 3.86
C PRO A 53 16.51 -21.88 2.78
N GLU A 54 17.76 -21.48 2.59
CA GLU A 54 18.15 -20.67 1.44
C GLU A 54 17.88 -21.44 0.13
N GLY A 55 17.23 -20.77 -0.81
CA GLY A 55 16.83 -21.30 -2.10
C GLY A 55 15.64 -20.56 -2.70
N ALA A 56 15.41 -20.78 -3.99
CA ALA A 56 14.19 -20.38 -4.68
C ALA A 56 13.36 -21.63 -4.98
N PHE A 57 12.15 -21.69 -4.43
CA PHE A 57 11.30 -22.86 -4.48
C PHE A 57 10.04 -22.56 -5.28
N SER A 58 9.71 -23.44 -6.22
CA SER A 58 8.56 -23.27 -7.10
C SER A 58 7.31 -23.93 -6.51
N PHE A 59 6.20 -23.20 -6.49
CA PHE A 59 4.92 -23.68 -6.01
C PHE A 59 3.85 -23.63 -7.11
N ASP A 60 3.10 -24.72 -7.25
CA ASP A 60 1.99 -24.86 -8.20
C ASP A 60 0.62 -24.65 -7.54
N ARG A 61 0.58 -24.50 -6.21
CA ARG A 61 -0.64 -24.32 -5.42
C ARG A 61 -0.41 -23.46 -4.17
N SER A 62 -1.48 -22.88 -3.64
CA SER A 62 -1.46 -22.15 -2.38
C SER A 62 -0.99 -22.99 -1.19
N LEU A 63 -0.29 -22.36 -0.26
CA LEU A 63 0.06 -22.89 1.05
C LEU A 63 -0.97 -22.42 2.08
N SER A 64 -1.18 -23.22 3.13
CA SER A 64 -2.11 -22.86 4.21
C SER A 64 -1.61 -23.28 5.58
N LEU A 65 -1.87 -22.47 6.60
CA LEU A 65 -1.62 -22.77 8.01
C LEU A 65 -2.84 -22.36 8.85
N ASN A 66 -3.29 -23.24 9.73
CA ASN A 66 -4.45 -23.01 10.61
C ASN A 66 -4.18 -23.41 12.06
N VAL A 67 -2.92 -23.30 12.49
CA VAL A 67 -2.45 -23.69 13.82
C VAL A 67 -1.83 -22.48 14.51
N ASP A 68 -2.32 -22.18 15.71
CA ASP A 68 -1.85 -21.08 16.55
C ASP A 68 -0.42 -21.34 17.06
N GLY A 69 0.33 -20.28 17.36
CA GLY A 69 1.62 -20.37 18.03
C GLY A 69 2.78 -20.83 17.14
N VAL A 70 2.60 -20.83 15.82
CA VAL A 70 3.61 -21.28 14.86
C VAL A 70 4.46 -20.11 14.36
N THR A 71 5.75 -20.35 14.18
CA THR A 71 6.66 -19.45 13.47
C THR A 71 7.07 -20.03 12.13
N ILE A 72 6.98 -19.25 11.05
CA ILE A 72 7.62 -19.55 9.76
C ILE A 72 8.83 -18.63 9.60
N ARG A 73 10.02 -19.19 9.40
CA ARG A 73 11.27 -18.42 9.30
C ARG A 73 12.07 -18.83 8.07
N GLY A 74 12.50 -17.86 7.27
CA GLY A 74 13.48 -18.09 6.20
C GLY A 74 14.90 -17.65 6.56
N ALA A 75 15.81 -17.78 5.60
CA ALA A 75 17.22 -17.38 5.72
C ALA A 75 17.46 -15.88 5.41
N GLY A 76 16.41 -15.14 5.03
CA GLY A 76 16.38 -13.74 4.62
C GLY A 76 15.50 -13.54 3.39
N MET A 77 14.88 -12.35 3.25
CA MET A 77 13.97 -12.04 2.14
C MET A 77 14.59 -12.14 0.73
N ASP A 78 15.92 -12.06 0.63
CA ASP A 78 16.66 -12.22 -0.63
C ASP A 78 17.24 -13.64 -0.80
N LYS A 79 16.96 -14.55 0.13
CA LYS A 79 17.58 -15.88 0.22
C LYS A 79 16.58 -17.02 0.20
N SER A 80 15.46 -16.89 0.92
CA SER A 80 14.39 -17.89 0.95
C SER A 80 13.21 -17.37 0.15
N ILE A 81 13.07 -17.82 -1.10
CA ILE A 81 12.09 -17.31 -2.05
C ILE A 81 11.05 -18.39 -2.35
N LEU A 82 9.78 -18.09 -2.11
CA LEU A 82 8.63 -18.91 -2.49
C LEU A 82 8.02 -18.33 -3.77
N SER A 83 8.30 -18.94 -4.92
CA SER A 83 7.84 -18.46 -6.23
C SER A 83 6.58 -19.20 -6.69
N PHE A 84 5.53 -18.44 -6.99
CA PHE A 84 4.23 -18.91 -7.45
C PHE A 84 3.98 -18.63 -8.93
N LYS A 85 5.03 -18.29 -9.70
CA LYS A 85 4.97 -18.05 -11.15
C LYS A 85 4.31 -19.18 -11.94
N GLY A 86 4.38 -20.41 -11.42
CA GLY A 86 3.76 -21.61 -11.98
C GLY A 86 2.42 -22.02 -11.34
N GLN A 87 1.80 -21.20 -10.49
CA GLN A 87 0.62 -21.55 -9.73
C GLN A 87 -0.56 -21.93 -10.64
N ILE A 88 -1.09 -23.15 -10.48
CA ILE A 88 -2.24 -23.67 -11.22
C ILE A 88 -3.48 -23.83 -10.34
N ALA A 89 -3.33 -23.88 -9.01
CA ALA A 89 -4.43 -24.04 -8.06
C ALA A 89 -4.36 -23.04 -6.89
N GLY A 90 -5.53 -22.61 -6.40
CA GLY A 90 -5.62 -21.53 -5.42
C GLY A 90 -5.26 -20.16 -5.99
N ALA A 91 -5.36 -19.12 -5.17
CA ALA A 91 -5.01 -17.76 -5.54
C ALA A 91 -3.85 -17.24 -4.67
N GLU A 92 -3.88 -17.56 -3.38
CA GLU A 92 -2.95 -17.05 -2.40
C GLU A 92 -1.57 -17.71 -2.49
N GLY A 93 -0.52 -17.02 -2.08
CA GLY A 93 0.78 -17.65 -1.82
C GLY A 93 0.73 -18.46 -0.52
N LEU A 94 0.45 -17.76 0.58
CA LEU A 94 0.23 -18.34 1.90
C LEU A 94 -1.03 -17.76 2.55
N LEU A 95 -1.95 -18.63 2.92
CA LEU A 95 -3.14 -18.31 3.72
C LEU A 95 -2.95 -18.79 5.17
N VAL A 96 -3.06 -17.87 6.12
CA VAL A 96 -2.98 -18.15 7.55
C VAL A 96 -4.30 -17.79 8.23
N THR A 97 -4.79 -18.70 9.07
CA THR A 97 -5.91 -18.46 9.99
C THR A 97 -5.50 -18.97 11.36
N ALA A 98 -4.77 -18.13 12.10
CA ALA A 98 -4.12 -18.50 13.35
C ALA A 98 -3.79 -17.27 14.20
N SER A 99 -3.65 -17.48 15.51
CA SER A 99 -3.14 -16.52 16.50
C SER A 99 -1.72 -16.87 16.94
N ASP A 100 -1.05 -15.94 17.62
CA ASP A 100 0.34 -16.09 18.10
C ASP A 100 1.30 -16.51 16.97
N PHE A 101 1.09 -15.93 15.78
CA PHE A 101 1.78 -16.32 14.56
C PHE A 101 2.89 -15.34 14.22
N THR A 102 4.06 -15.88 13.87
CA THR A 102 5.18 -15.09 13.34
C THR A 102 5.59 -15.59 11.96
N ILE A 103 5.77 -14.68 11.03
CA ILE A 103 6.45 -14.95 9.76
C ILE A 103 7.59 -13.97 9.56
N GLU A 104 8.78 -14.50 9.28
CA GLU A 104 9.97 -13.67 9.08
C GLU A 104 10.97 -14.19 8.04
N ASP A 105 11.75 -13.26 7.48
CA ASP A 105 12.97 -13.55 6.72
C ASP A 105 12.79 -14.36 5.43
N LEU A 106 11.75 -14.08 4.63
CA LEU A 106 11.48 -14.76 3.37
C LEU A 106 10.81 -13.87 2.32
N ALA A 107 10.74 -14.33 1.09
CA ALA A 107 9.98 -13.70 0.01
C ALA A 107 8.88 -14.60 -0.55
N ILE A 108 7.79 -13.97 -0.99
CA ILE A 108 6.69 -14.59 -1.74
C ILE A 108 6.55 -13.83 -3.06
N GLU A 109 6.69 -14.54 -4.17
CA GLU A 109 6.73 -13.93 -5.50
C GLU A 109 5.67 -14.48 -6.45
N ASP A 110 5.15 -13.62 -7.32
CA ASP A 110 4.36 -13.98 -8.50
C ASP A 110 3.12 -14.84 -8.23
N THR A 111 2.39 -14.57 -7.13
CA THR A 111 1.12 -15.23 -6.82
C THR A 111 0.00 -14.78 -7.76
N LYS A 112 -0.97 -15.65 -8.02
CA LYS A 112 -2.15 -15.31 -8.82
C LYS A 112 -3.09 -14.30 -8.14
N GLY A 113 -3.18 -14.37 -6.82
CA GLY A 113 -3.93 -13.47 -5.95
C GLY A 113 -3.02 -13.01 -4.81
N ASP A 114 -3.57 -12.90 -3.61
CA ASP A 114 -2.88 -12.32 -2.44
C ASP A 114 -1.57 -13.06 -2.10
N ALA A 115 -0.47 -12.35 -1.85
CA ALA A 115 0.80 -13.02 -1.59
C ALA A 115 0.83 -13.67 -0.19
N LEU A 116 0.62 -12.88 0.85
CA LEU A 116 0.48 -13.34 2.23
C LEU A 116 -0.84 -12.84 2.81
N LYS A 117 -1.76 -13.74 3.10
CA LYS A 117 -3.05 -13.43 3.73
C LYS A 117 -3.11 -14.02 5.12
N ILE A 118 -3.40 -13.19 6.11
CA ILE A 118 -3.59 -13.61 7.50
C ILE A 118 -4.98 -13.15 7.93
N SER A 119 -5.81 -14.08 8.35
CA SER A 119 -7.23 -13.84 8.63
C SER A 119 -7.61 -14.30 10.03
N GLU A 120 -8.45 -13.52 10.71
CA GLU A 120 -9.13 -13.93 11.96
C GLU A 120 -8.16 -14.42 13.06
N GLY A 121 -7.15 -13.61 13.41
CA GLY A 121 -6.12 -13.97 14.39
C GLY A 121 -5.67 -12.83 15.31
N GLU A 122 -5.09 -13.17 16.46
CA GLU A 122 -4.51 -12.22 17.42
C GLU A 122 -3.00 -12.45 17.59
N ASN A 123 -2.24 -11.39 17.92
CA ASN A 123 -0.79 -11.43 18.16
C ASN A 123 0.01 -11.88 16.92
N ILE A 124 0.02 -11.04 15.89
CA ILE A 124 0.65 -11.35 14.60
C ILE A 124 1.92 -10.54 14.42
N ILE A 125 3.03 -11.22 14.09
CA ILE A 125 4.31 -10.59 13.71
C ILE A 125 4.60 -10.90 12.25
N ILE A 126 4.77 -9.86 11.43
CA ILE A 126 5.24 -9.95 10.05
C ILE A 126 6.51 -9.12 9.94
N ARG A 127 7.66 -9.77 9.79
CA ARG A 127 8.96 -9.10 9.90
C ARG A 127 9.90 -9.49 8.77
N ARG A 128 10.46 -8.50 8.07
CA ARG A 128 11.41 -8.76 6.97
C ARG A 128 10.87 -9.78 5.95
N VAL A 129 9.58 -9.64 5.60
CA VAL A 129 8.95 -10.38 4.50
C VAL A 129 8.92 -9.50 3.27
N ARG A 130 9.32 -10.05 2.11
CA ARG A 130 9.16 -9.40 0.81
C ARG A 130 8.02 -10.04 0.02
N THR A 131 7.12 -9.23 -0.52
CA THR A 131 6.14 -9.66 -1.53
C THR A 131 6.39 -8.90 -2.82
N GLU A 132 6.40 -9.62 -3.95
CA GLU A 132 6.72 -9.00 -5.24
C GLU A 132 6.06 -9.71 -6.42
N TRP A 133 5.46 -8.93 -7.32
CA TRP A 133 5.19 -9.36 -8.69
C TRP A 133 6.35 -8.92 -9.58
N THR A 134 7.22 -9.87 -9.89
CA THR A 134 8.53 -9.63 -10.53
C THR A 134 8.41 -9.09 -11.95
N GLY A 135 7.22 -9.22 -12.55
CA GLY A 135 6.86 -8.63 -13.83
C GLY A 135 6.57 -7.13 -13.80
N GLY A 136 6.62 -6.48 -12.64
CA GLY A 136 6.27 -5.07 -12.44
C GLY A 136 4.76 -4.81 -12.41
N PRO A 137 4.35 -3.53 -12.31
CA PRO A 137 2.94 -3.13 -12.19
C PRO A 137 2.07 -3.61 -13.34
N LYS A 138 1.07 -4.45 -13.04
CA LYS A 138 0.08 -4.96 -13.99
C LYS A 138 -1.25 -5.22 -13.29
N THR A 139 -2.35 -4.96 -14.00
CA THR A 139 -3.71 -5.19 -13.48
C THR A 139 -4.00 -6.65 -13.19
N GLU A 140 -3.29 -7.58 -13.84
CA GLU A 140 -3.42 -9.02 -13.61
C GLU A 140 -2.59 -9.56 -12.44
N ASN A 141 -1.82 -8.70 -11.75
CA ASN A 141 -1.13 -9.09 -10.52
C ASN A 141 -2.16 -9.38 -9.42
N GLY A 142 -1.73 -10.08 -8.38
CA GLY A 142 -2.56 -10.26 -7.19
C GLY A 142 -2.87 -8.93 -6.51
N ALA A 143 -4.02 -8.88 -5.83
CA ALA A 143 -4.51 -7.66 -5.22
C ALA A 143 -3.59 -7.20 -4.09
N TYR A 144 -3.37 -8.04 -3.09
CA TYR A 144 -2.67 -7.63 -1.87
C TYR A 144 -1.32 -8.32 -1.67
N GLY A 145 -0.28 -7.55 -1.35
CA GLY A 145 1.03 -8.09 -0.98
C GLY A 145 0.99 -8.78 0.39
N ILE A 146 1.02 -7.99 1.45
CA ILE A 146 0.87 -8.48 2.83
C ILE A 146 -0.48 -8.02 3.36
N TYR A 147 -1.32 -8.97 3.74
CA TYR A 147 -2.75 -8.78 3.98
C TYR A 147 -3.24 -9.43 5.29
N PRO A 148 -2.92 -8.85 6.47
CA PRO A 148 -3.68 -9.09 7.69
C PRO A 148 -5.10 -8.49 7.61
N VAL A 149 -6.10 -9.30 7.96
CA VAL A 149 -7.51 -8.88 7.97
C VAL A 149 -8.28 -9.50 9.11
N GLN A 150 -9.12 -8.71 9.77
CA GLN A 150 -9.87 -9.17 10.95
C GLN A 150 -8.91 -9.69 12.03
N THR A 151 -7.82 -8.95 12.23
CA THR A 151 -6.76 -9.29 13.17
C THR A 151 -6.68 -8.32 14.32
N LYS A 152 -6.10 -8.76 15.43
CA LYS A 152 -5.87 -7.91 16.60
C LYS A 152 -4.41 -7.98 17.03
N ASN A 153 -3.86 -6.84 17.44
CA ASN A 153 -2.50 -6.75 17.98
C ASN A 153 -1.45 -7.22 16.95
N VAL A 154 -1.16 -6.37 15.98
CA VAL A 154 -0.33 -6.71 14.80
C VAL A 154 0.89 -5.82 14.73
N LEU A 155 2.06 -6.43 14.51
CA LEU A 155 3.30 -5.75 14.16
C LEU A 155 3.74 -6.12 12.75
N MET A 156 3.80 -5.13 11.87
CA MET A 156 4.39 -5.23 10.54
C MET A 156 5.65 -4.36 10.49
N GLU A 157 6.82 -4.99 10.45
CA GLU A 157 8.08 -4.24 10.40
C GLU A 157 9.12 -4.74 9.40
N GLU A 158 9.87 -3.79 8.83
CA GLU A 158 10.99 -4.07 7.92
C GLU A 158 10.58 -4.88 6.67
N ASN A 159 9.30 -4.87 6.30
CA ASN A 159 8.77 -5.59 5.15
C ASN A 159 8.95 -4.79 3.86
N VAL A 160 8.86 -5.49 2.74
CA VAL A 160 8.93 -4.91 1.40
C VAL A 160 7.74 -5.41 0.58
N ALA A 161 6.98 -4.53 -0.06
CA ALA A 161 5.88 -4.91 -0.93
C ALA A 161 5.94 -4.17 -2.28
N ILE A 162 5.96 -4.94 -3.37
CA ILE A 162 6.25 -4.43 -4.71
C ILE A 162 5.22 -4.91 -5.73
N ALA A 163 4.63 -3.96 -6.46
CA ALA A 163 3.80 -4.21 -7.64
C ALA A 163 2.47 -4.96 -7.40
N ALA A 164 1.86 -4.85 -6.22
CA ALA A 164 0.51 -5.31 -5.96
C ALA A 164 -0.52 -4.51 -6.79
N ALA A 165 -1.52 -5.19 -7.36
CA ALA A 165 -2.58 -4.58 -8.15
C ALA A 165 -3.60 -3.81 -7.31
N ASP A 166 -3.53 -3.94 -5.98
CA ASP A 166 -4.30 -3.16 -5.03
C ASP A 166 -3.30 -2.55 -4.03
N ALA A 167 -3.21 -3.04 -2.80
CA ALA A 167 -2.29 -2.56 -1.79
C ALA A 167 -1.05 -3.45 -1.60
N GLY A 168 0.13 -2.82 -1.49
CA GLY A 168 1.37 -3.51 -1.14
C GLY A 168 1.32 -4.05 0.29
N LEU A 169 1.07 -3.16 1.24
CA LEU A 169 0.82 -3.49 2.65
C LEU A 169 -0.63 -3.12 2.97
N TYR A 170 -1.48 -4.09 3.20
CA TYR A 170 -2.90 -3.89 3.48
C TYR A 170 -3.25 -4.38 4.88
N ILE A 171 -3.89 -3.53 5.68
CA ILE A 171 -4.42 -3.88 6.99
C ILE A 171 -5.91 -3.59 6.99
N GLY A 172 -6.74 -4.63 7.05
CA GLY A 172 -8.20 -4.49 6.99
C GLY A 172 -8.90 -4.91 8.27
N GLN A 173 -9.95 -4.18 8.66
CA GLN A 173 -10.89 -4.64 9.70
C GLN A 173 -10.19 -5.09 10.99
N SER A 174 -9.11 -4.41 11.39
CA SER A 174 -8.22 -4.85 12.48
C SER A 174 -8.21 -3.86 13.66
N GLU A 175 -7.54 -4.23 14.75
CA GLU A 175 -7.41 -3.40 15.96
C GLU A 175 -5.99 -3.46 16.53
N ASN A 176 -5.46 -2.33 17.01
CA ASN A 176 -4.17 -2.22 17.68
C ASN A 176 -3.00 -2.65 16.78
N VAL A 177 -2.67 -1.82 15.80
CA VAL A 177 -1.74 -2.16 14.72
C VAL A 177 -0.55 -1.21 14.66
N VAL A 178 0.65 -1.76 14.50
CA VAL A 178 1.89 -1.01 14.23
C VAL A 178 2.46 -1.42 12.88
N VAL A 179 2.61 -0.46 11.98
CA VAL A 179 3.23 -0.62 10.65
C VAL A 179 4.46 0.28 10.59
N ARG A 180 5.66 -0.30 10.75
CA ARG A 180 6.90 0.50 10.84
C ARG A 180 8.06 0.06 9.98
N ASN A 181 8.87 1.01 9.53
CA ASN A 181 10.14 0.75 8.83
C ASN A 181 10.00 -0.13 7.58
N ASN A 182 8.82 -0.13 6.94
CA ASN A 182 8.57 -0.91 5.74
C ASN A 182 8.86 -0.11 4.46
N ARG A 183 9.03 -0.79 3.33
CA ARG A 183 9.11 -0.18 1.99
C ARG A 183 7.97 -0.68 1.11
N ALA A 184 7.16 0.24 0.61
CA ALA A 184 6.10 -0.06 -0.35
C ALA A 184 6.33 0.73 -1.64
N GLU A 185 6.50 0.03 -2.76
CA GLU A 185 6.77 0.66 -4.05
C GLU A 185 6.06 0.01 -5.23
N TYR A 186 5.71 0.83 -6.22
CA TYR A 186 5.08 0.38 -7.46
C TYR A 186 3.72 -0.32 -7.28
N ASN A 187 3.06 -0.17 -6.14
CA ASN A 187 1.70 -0.67 -5.90
C ASN A 187 0.64 0.35 -6.36
N VAL A 188 -0.64 -0.02 -6.37
CA VAL A 188 -1.70 1.00 -6.47
C VAL A 188 -1.72 1.80 -5.18
N ALA A 189 -2.01 1.17 -4.05
CA ALA A 189 -1.79 1.72 -2.72
C ALA A 189 -0.48 1.20 -2.15
N GLY A 190 0.43 2.08 -1.72
CA GLY A 190 1.65 1.64 -1.04
C GLY A 190 1.31 0.93 0.28
N ILE A 191 0.68 1.67 1.17
CA ILE A 191 0.19 1.18 2.46
C ILE A 191 -1.28 1.56 2.59
N GLU A 192 -2.13 0.62 2.96
CA GLU A 192 -3.55 0.85 3.19
C GLU A 192 -3.97 0.39 4.60
N ILE A 193 -4.60 1.30 5.32
CA ILE A 193 -5.26 1.05 6.61
C ILE A 193 -6.76 1.18 6.39
N GLU A 194 -7.44 0.04 6.26
CA GLU A 194 -8.86 -0.04 5.95
C GLU A 194 -9.65 -0.50 7.18
N ASN A 195 -10.68 0.25 7.58
CA ASN A 195 -11.64 -0.13 8.63
C ASN A 195 -10.95 -0.62 9.91
N THR A 196 -9.84 0.02 10.28
CA THR A 196 -8.97 -0.41 11.38
C THR A 196 -9.00 0.59 12.52
N PHE A 197 -9.02 0.09 13.76
CA PHE A 197 -8.96 0.89 14.97
C PHE A 197 -7.55 0.92 15.53
N ASP A 198 -7.10 2.12 15.94
CA ASP A 198 -5.83 2.31 16.66
C ASP A 198 -4.63 1.79 15.85
N ALA A 199 -4.21 2.57 14.86
CA ALA A 199 -3.10 2.23 13.96
C ALA A 199 -1.98 3.26 13.99
N ASP A 200 -0.75 2.80 14.14
CA ASP A 200 0.48 3.57 14.07
C ASP A 200 1.23 3.22 12.79
N VAL A 201 1.33 4.17 11.84
CA VAL A 201 2.02 3.99 10.56
C VAL A 201 3.22 4.93 10.53
N TYR A 202 4.43 4.42 10.77
CA TYR A 202 5.61 5.28 10.90
C TYR A 202 6.96 4.74 10.42
N GLY A 203 7.87 5.63 10.04
CA GLY A 203 9.21 5.24 9.58
C GLY A 203 9.20 4.50 8.24
N ASN A 204 8.08 4.47 7.53
CA ASN A 204 7.94 3.75 6.27
C ASN A 204 8.40 4.61 5.09
N VAL A 205 8.79 3.94 4.01
CA VAL A 205 9.04 4.56 2.71
C VAL A 205 7.95 4.11 1.75
N ALA A 206 7.09 5.05 1.33
CA ALA A 206 6.05 4.83 0.32
C ALA A 206 6.38 5.66 -0.92
N THR A 207 6.92 5.01 -1.96
CA THR A 207 7.40 5.69 -3.17
C THR A 207 7.00 4.98 -4.45
N ASN A 208 6.84 5.74 -5.54
CA ASN A 208 6.51 5.20 -6.86
C ASN A 208 5.21 4.36 -6.89
N ASN A 209 4.32 4.49 -5.92
CA ASN A 209 2.99 3.90 -5.98
C ASN A 209 2.04 4.78 -6.82
N THR A 210 0.76 4.42 -6.94
CA THR A 210 -0.27 5.35 -7.43
C THR A 210 -0.66 6.33 -6.33
N GLY A 211 -0.94 5.80 -5.13
CA GLY A 211 -1.08 6.53 -3.88
C GLY A 211 -0.12 5.99 -2.82
N GLY A 212 0.45 6.88 -2.00
CA GLY A 212 1.45 6.51 -0.99
C GLY A 212 0.87 5.74 0.19
N ILE A 213 0.12 6.44 1.05
CA ILE A 213 -0.51 5.87 2.26
C ILE A 213 -2.01 6.21 2.24
N LEU A 214 -2.88 5.21 2.35
CA LEU A 214 -4.34 5.33 2.33
C LEU A 214 -4.91 4.95 3.71
N VAL A 215 -5.83 5.75 4.23
CA VAL A 215 -6.52 5.52 5.52
C VAL A 215 -8.03 5.60 5.31
N PHE A 216 -8.66 4.45 5.08
CA PHE A 216 -10.00 4.35 4.50
C PHE A 216 -10.99 3.70 5.46
N ASN A 217 -12.26 4.09 5.33
CA ASN A 217 -13.38 3.25 5.70
C ASN A 217 -14.23 2.95 4.47
N MET A 218 -14.54 1.68 4.29
CA MET A 218 -15.42 1.17 3.27
C MET A 218 -16.74 0.68 3.91
N PRO A 219 -17.87 0.81 3.18
CA PRO A 219 -19.17 0.33 3.64
C PRO A 219 -19.26 -1.20 3.61
N ASN A 220 -20.26 -1.74 4.29
CA ASN A 220 -20.62 -3.17 4.23
C ASN A 220 -19.53 -4.15 4.73
N LEU A 221 -18.68 -3.69 5.65
CA LEU A 221 -17.65 -4.50 6.31
C LEU A 221 -17.99 -4.79 7.78
N LYS A 222 -17.22 -5.67 8.44
CA LYS A 222 -17.53 -6.14 9.81
C LYS A 222 -17.41 -5.04 10.88
N GLN A 223 -16.64 -4.00 10.62
CA GLN A 223 -16.41 -2.88 11.53
C GLN A 223 -16.03 -1.62 10.75
N PRO A 224 -16.17 -0.41 11.33
CA PRO A 224 -15.52 0.79 10.84
C PRO A 224 -14.07 0.85 11.34
N GLY A 225 -13.37 1.94 11.05
CA GLY A 225 -12.05 2.28 11.57
C GLY A 225 -11.98 3.72 12.06
N ALA A 226 -11.03 3.99 12.96
CA ALA A 226 -10.73 5.32 13.48
C ALA A 226 -9.39 5.31 14.24
N ARG A 227 -8.87 6.50 14.56
CA ARG A 227 -7.67 6.69 15.41
C ARG A 227 -6.38 6.16 14.76
N THR A 228 -6.13 6.62 13.54
CA THR A 228 -4.90 6.30 12.81
C THR A 228 -3.90 7.44 12.90
N ARG A 229 -2.64 7.13 13.19
CA ARG A 229 -1.53 8.09 13.26
C ARG A 229 -0.50 7.75 12.20
N VAL A 230 -0.35 8.64 11.22
CA VAL A 230 0.62 8.54 10.12
C VAL A 230 1.75 9.53 10.37
N TYR A 231 2.94 9.03 10.76
CA TYR A 231 4.04 9.92 11.15
C TYR A 231 5.43 9.43 10.82
N ASN A 232 6.41 10.33 10.70
CA ASN A 232 7.81 9.97 10.41
C ASN A 232 7.99 9.10 9.15
N ASN A 233 7.09 9.21 8.16
CA ASN A 233 7.22 8.48 6.90
C ASN A 233 7.89 9.36 5.82
N GLU A 234 8.54 8.70 4.87
CA GLU A 234 8.93 9.29 3.59
C GLU A 234 7.91 8.89 2.51
N VAL A 235 7.11 9.85 2.04
CA VAL A 235 6.02 9.62 1.09
C VAL A 235 6.25 10.47 -0.17
N TYR A 236 6.87 9.88 -1.19
CA TYR A 236 7.32 10.66 -2.33
C TYR A 236 7.15 9.99 -3.69
N GLU A 237 7.06 10.82 -4.73
CA GLU A 237 7.03 10.37 -6.12
C GLU A 237 6.00 9.26 -6.41
N ASN A 238 4.87 9.20 -5.69
CA ASN A 238 3.82 8.23 -5.89
C ASN A 238 3.01 8.57 -7.15
N ASN A 239 3.64 8.42 -8.32
CA ASN A 239 3.21 8.91 -9.61
C ASN A 239 3.01 7.79 -10.65
N THR A 240 3.07 6.53 -10.22
CA THR A 240 2.76 5.39 -11.08
C THR A 240 1.31 5.49 -11.51
N LYS A 241 1.03 5.21 -12.79
CA LYS A 241 -0.33 5.23 -13.30
C LYS A 241 -1.15 4.17 -12.57
N ASN A 242 -2.36 4.51 -12.15
CA ASN A 242 -3.28 3.55 -11.55
C ASN A 242 -3.47 2.34 -12.48
N PHE A 243 -3.26 1.15 -11.94
CA PHE A 243 -3.39 -0.14 -12.60
C PHE A 243 -4.30 -1.09 -11.82
N GLY A 244 -5.04 -0.57 -10.85
CA GLY A 244 -6.01 -1.33 -10.07
C GLY A 244 -7.14 -1.85 -10.93
N HIS A 245 -7.77 -2.92 -10.47
CA HIS A 245 -8.87 -3.53 -11.20
C HIS A 245 -10.06 -2.55 -11.21
N GLU A 246 -10.60 -2.27 -12.40
CA GLU A 246 -11.75 -1.38 -12.56
C GLU A 246 -12.92 -1.80 -11.66
N GLY A 247 -13.55 -0.83 -11.01
CA GLY A 247 -14.64 -1.06 -10.04
C GLY A 247 -14.18 -1.36 -8.61
N THR A 248 -12.88 -1.50 -8.35
CA THR A 248 -12.35 -1.50 -6.98
C THR A 248 -12.21 -0.08 -6.44
N PRO A 249 -12.31 0.14 -5.11
CA PRO A 249 -12.14 1.47 -4.53
C PRO A 249 -10.80 2.12 -4.86
N VAL A 250 -9.70 1.35 -4.83
CA VAL A 250 -8.37 1.89 -5.13
C VAL A 250 -8.19 2.29 -6.59
N ALA A 251 -9.03 1.81 -7.52
CA ALA A 251 -8.97 2.19 -8.92
C ALA A 251 -9.38 3.66 -9.16
N SER A 252 -10.09 4.29 -8.22
CA SER A 252 -10.45 5.71 -8.29
C SER A 252 -9.35 6.64 -7.78
N ILE A 253 -8.28 6.10 -7.18
CA ILE A 253 -7.20 6.91 -6.60
C ILE A 253 -6.38 7.59 -7.71
N PRO A 254 -6.33 8.93 -7.72
CA PRO A 254 -5.53 9.65 -8.69
C PRO A 254 -4.05 9.31 -8.53
N ALA A 255 -3.35 9.02 -9.61
CA ALA A 255 -1.90 8.92 -9.57
C ALA A 255 -1.31 10.25 -9.09
N GLY A 256 -0.25 10.22 -8.29
CA GLY A 256 0.34 11.42 -7.70
C GLY A 256 -0.25 11.79 -6.35
N SER A 257 -0.82 10.84 -5.62
CA SER A 257 -1.40 11.07 -4.30
C SER A 257 -0.41 10.69 -3.19
N GLY A 258 -0.12 11.60 -2.26
CA GLY A 258 0.74 11.32 -1.10
C GLY A 258 0.03 10.48 -0.04
N VAL A 259 -0.64 11.15 0.89
CA VAL A 259 -1.52 10.52 1.89
C VAL A 259 -2.97 10.77 1.51
N VAL A 260 -3.82 9.75 1.53
CA VAL A 260 -5.25 9.86 1.23
C VAL A 260 -6.06 9.37 2.42
N VAL A 261 -6.99 10.20 2.89
CA VAL A 261 -7.99 9.80 3.89
C VAL A 261 -9.34 9.73 3.21
N ASN A 262 -10.03 8.60 3.37
CA ASN A 262 -11.40 8.44 2.88
C ASN A 262 -12.34 7.98 4.00
N SER A 263 -13.36 8.80 4.29
CA SER A 263 -14.46 8.44 5.21
C SER A 263 -14.00 7.94 6.59
N ASN A 264 -12.81 8.35 7.04
CA ASN A 264 -12.18 7.86 8.26
C ASN A 264 -12.08 8.96 9.30
N ASP A 265 -12.13 8.56 10.56
CA ASP A 265 -12.24 9.45 11.70
C ASP A 265 -10.98 9.45 12.56
N GLN A 266 -10.68 10.62 13.13
CA GLN A 266 -9.56 10.80 14.05
C GLN A 266 -8.25 10.34 13.41
N VAL A 267 -7.87 10.98 12.31
CA VAL A 267 -6.61 10.67 11.61
C VAL A 267 -5.62 11.79 11.84
N GLU A 268 -4.43 11.45 12.35
CA GLU A 268 -3.32 12.38 12.46
C GLU A 268 -2.27 12.12 11.40
N ILE A 269 -1.83 13.17 10.71
CA ILE A 269 -0.77 13.14 9.72
C ILE A 269 0.28 14.14 10.18
N PHE A 270 1.40 13.67 10.72
CA PHE A 270 2.40 14.56 11.31
C PHE A 270 3.85 14.12 11.17
N ASP A 271 4.77 15.07 11.17
CA ASP A 271 6.22 14.80 11.13
C ASP A 271 6.63 13.90 9.94
N ASN A 272 5.90 13.93 8.82
CA ASN A 272 6.25 13.20 7.58
C ASN A 272 7.03 14.08 6.60
N ASP A 273 7.89 13.45 5.80
CA ASP A 273 8.47 14.03 4.59
C ASP A 273 7.59 13.65 3.40
N ILE A 274 6.75 14.58 2.92
CA ILE A 274 5.83 14.31 1.80
C ILE A 274 6.20 15.20 0.63
N ARG A 275 6.59 14.59 -0.50
CA ARG A 275 7.07 15.38 -1.64
C ARG A 275 6.83 14.80 -3.01
N ASP A 276 6.79 15.68 -4.01
CA ASP A 276 6.80 15.31 -5.44
C ASP A 276 5.65 14.38 -5.90
N ASN A 277 4.54 14.38 -5.15
CA ASN A 277 3.29 13.69 -5.52
C ASN A 277 2.47 14.61 -6.44
N LYS A 278 2.35 14.24 -7.73
CA LYS A 278 1.91 15.16 -8.80
C LYS A 278 0.49 15.72 -8.63
N THR A 279 -0.39 15.03 -7.90
CA THR A 279 -1.77 15.42 -7.64
C THR A 279 -1.91 16.25 -6.38
N ALA A 280 -1.57 15.70 -5.21
CA ALA A 280 -1.59 16.41 -3.94
C ALA A 280 -0.74 15.68 -2.90
N ASN A 281 -0.24 16.41 -1.90
CA ASN A 281 0.51 15.82 -0.79
C ASN A 281 -0.43 15.13 0.20
N VAL A 282 -1.59 15.73 0.48
CA VAL A 282 -2.67 15.11 1.26
C VAL A 282 -4.01 15.30 0.55
N ILE A 283 -4.80 14.23 0.47
CA ILE A 283 -6.18 14.25 -0.05
C ILE A 283 -7.12 13.80 1.07
N ILE A 284 -8.14 14.61 1.37
CA ILE A 284 -9.20 14.30 2.32
C ILE A 284 -10.50 14.19 1.55
N ALA A 285 -11.10 13.01 1.55
CA ALA A 285 -12.29 12.69 0.79
C ALA A 285 -13.35 11.97 1.65
N SER A 286 -14.59 12.14 1.25
CA SER A 286 -15.76 11.38 1.67
C SER A 286 -16.05 10.25 0.68
N ALA A 287 -16.94 9.35 1.05
CA ALA A 287 -17.37 8.27 0.17
C ALA A 287 -18.04 8.77 -1.11
N PHE A 288 -18.64 9.98 -1.07
CA PHE A 288 -19.30 10.60 -2.21
C PHE A 288 -18.34 11.03 -3.33
N SER A 289 -17.07 11.21 -2.99
CA SER A 289 -16.02 11.64 -3.92
C SER A 289 -15.17 10.47 -4.45
N ALA A 290 -15.26 9.27 -3.84
CA ALA A 290 -14.35 8.15 -4.09
C ALA A 290 -14.89 7.08 -5.06
N GLU A 291 -15.91 7.41 -5.86
CA GLU A 291 -16.59 6.47 -6.76
C GLU A 291 -17.13 5.19 -6.08
N ILE A 292 -17.35 5.26 -4.76
CA ILE A 292 -17.95 4.16 -3.99
C ILE A 292 -19.42 4.05 -4.41
N ASP A 293 -19.83 2.88 -4.89
CA ASP A 293 -21.22 2.61 -5.22
C ASP A 293 -22.09 2.79 -3.97
N GLN A 294 -22.97 3.78 -4.02
CA GLN A 294 -23.88 4.10 -2.92
C GLN A 294 -25.08 3.14 -2.88
N ALA A 295 -25.26 2.29 -3.90
CA ALA A 295 -26.31 1.28 -3.92
C ALA A 295 -26.00 0.16 -2.92
N GLY A 296 -26.88 0.00 -1.93
CA GLY A 296 -26.73 -1.07 -0.94
C GLY A 296 -25.66 -0.82 0.11
N VAL A 297 -25.19 0.43 0.25
CA VAL A 297 -24.43 0.86 1.42
C VAL A 297 -25.32 0.72 2.67
N ALA A 298 -24.77 0.10 3.72
CA ALA A 298 -25.46 -0.06 4.99
C ALA A 298 -25.83 1.31 5.60
N ASP A 299 -27.02 1.39 6.21
CA ASP A 299 -27.58 2.64 6.78
C ASP A 299 -26.71 3.24 7.92
N ASP A 300 -25.83 2.44 8.51
CA ASP A 300 -24.95 2.81 9.62
C ASP A 300 -23.51 3.15 9.19
N PHE A 301 -23.21 3.13 7.89
CA PHE A 301 -21.92 3.57 7.38
C PHE A 301 -21.78 5.09 7.49
N ASP A 302 -20.67 5.56 8.05
CA ASP A 302 -20.30 6.98 8.06
C ASP A 302 -19.49 7.32 6.80
N PRO A 303 -20.02 8.10 5.85
CA PRO A 303 -19.32 8.44 4.63
C PRO A 303 -18.40 9.66 4.78
N TYR A 304 -18.34 10.30 5.95
CA TYR A 304 -17.64 11.57 6.15
C TYR A 304 -16.29 11.35 6.85
N PRO A 305 -15.22 12.04 6.43
CA PRO A 305 -14.01 12.11 7.24
C PRO A 305 -14.21 13.13 8.37
N GLU A 306 -13.81 12.79 9.60
CA GLU A 306 -13.97 13.67 10.76
C GLU A 306 -12.71 13.72 11.64
N GLN A 307 -12.44 14.88 12.26
CA GLN A 307 -11.28 15.10 13.13
C GLN A 307 -9.94 14.75 12.49
N ILE A 308 -9.72 15.25 11.27
CA ILE A 308 -8.45 15.08 10.54
C ILE A 308 -7.46 16.16 10.98
N TYR A 309 -6.30 15.75 11.48
CA TYR A 309 -5.29 16.67 11.99
C TYR A 309 -3.97 16.57 11.22
N ILE A 310 -3.58 17.65 10.56
CA ILE A 310 -2.34 17.73 9.77
C ILE A 310 -1.40 18.75 10.42
N TYR A 311 -0.22 18.34 10.87
CA TYR A 311 0.72 19.25 11.55
C TYR A 311 2.18 18.81 11.44
N ASP A 312 3.12 19.75 11.53
CA ASP A 312 4.57 19.49 11.57
C ASP A 312 5.17 18.65 10.41
N ASN A 313 4.44 18.43 9.31
CA ASN A 313 4.96 17.76 8.12
C ASN A 313 5.84 18.70 7.28
N ARG A 314 6.76 18.11 6.54
CA ARG A 314 7.66 18.78 5.61
C ARG A 314 7.15 18.52 4.20
N PHE A 315 6.37 19.47 3.68
CA PHE A 315 5.88 19.42 2.31
C PHE A 315 6.85 20.11 1.37
N ASP A 316 7.25 19.39 0.32
CA ASP A 316 8.03 19.95 -0.78
C ASP A 316 7.50 19.41 -2.11
N GLY A 317 7.53 20.22 -3.16
CA GLY A 317 7.02 19.75 -4.44
C GLY A 317 5.51 19.41 -4.45
N GLY A 318 5.09 18.56 -5.39
CA GLY A 318 3.69 18.14 -5.59
C GLY A 318 2.72 19.11 -6.29
N GLY A 319 1.51 18.65 -6.61
CA GLY A 319 0.37 19.46 -7.08
C GLY A 319 0.49 20.12 -8.47
N ASN A 320 1.56 19.83 -9.21
CA ASN A 320 1.88 20.49 -10.47
C ASN A 320 1.28 19.78 -11.70
N ASN A 321 0.92 18.50 -11.61
CA ASN A 321 0.38 17.73 -12.73
C ASN A 321 -0.63 16.68 -12.24
N PRO A 322 -1.77 17.12 -11.68
CA PRO A 322 -2.75 16.20 -11.14
C PRO A 322 -3.30 15.25 -12.20
N ASP A 323 -3.62 14.05 -11.76
CA ASP A 323 -4.20 13.01 -12.61
C ASP A 323 -5.70 13.27 -12.83
N GLY A 324 -6.19 12.88 -14.01
CA GLY A 324 -7.57 13.15 -14.43
C GLY A 324 -7.85 14.58 -14.94
N LEU A 325 -8.83 14.70 -15.83
CA LEU A 325 -9.17 15.99 -16.48
C LEU A 325 -9.76 17.01 -15.50
N ASP A 326 -10.54 16.55 -14.52
CA ASP A 326 -11.24 17.44 -13.59
C ASP A 326 -10.25 18.13 -12.63
N LEU A 327 -9.27 17.39 -12.09
CA LEU A 327 -8.23 17.98 -11.24
C LEU A 327 -7.27 18.88 -12.04
N GLN A 328 -7.01 18.56 -13.31
CA GLN A 328 -6.27 19.46 -14.21
C GLN A 328 -7.03 20.77 -14.47
N ALA A 329 -8.34 20.68 -14.73
CA ALA A 329 -9.20 21.85 -14.90
C ALA A 329 -9.26 22.68 -13.61
N LEU A 330 -9.40 22.04 -12.45
CA LEU A 330 -9.35 22.67 -11.14
C LEU A 330 -8.03 23.43 -10.94
N LYS A 331 -6.89 22.80 -11.20
CA LYS A 331 -5.58 23.46 -11.10
C LYS A 331 -5.52 24.71 -11.99
N VAL A 332 -5.92 24.59 -13.26
CA VAL A 332 -5.91 25.73 -14.19
C VAL A 332 -6.81 26.86 -13.71
N ALA A 333 -8.00 26.55 -13.21
CA ALA A 333 -8.95 27.55 -12.72
C ALA A 333 -8.45 28.27 -11.47
N MET A 334 -7.85 27.53 -10.52
CA MET A 334 -7.50 28.06 -9.20
C MET A 334 -6.14 28.74 -9.14
N VAL A 335 -5.15 28.22 -9.87
CA VAL A 335 -3.75 28.67 -9.76
C VAL A 335 -3.07 28.89 -11.12
N GLY A 336 -3.79 28.67 -12.22
CA GLY A 336 -3.28 28.82 -13.58
C GLY A 336 -2.44 27.63 -14.07
N PRO A 337 -2.07 27.62 -15.35
CA PRO A 337 -1.43 26.46 -15.99
C PRO A 337 -0.03 26.13 -15.43
N LEU A 338 0.69 27.14 -14.94
CA LEU A 338 2.02 27.01 -14.32
C LEU A 338 1.97 26.95 -12.79
N GLY A 339 0.78 27.05 -12.20
CA GLY A 339 0.59 26.96 -10.76
C GLY A 339 0.63 25.53 -10.25
N ARG A 340 0.56 25.40 -8.93
CA ARG A 340 0.50 24.12 -8.21
C ARG A 340 -0.72 24.15 -7.30
N LEU A 341 -1.46 23.04 -7.24
CA LEU A 341 -2.50 22.90 -6.23
C LEU A 341 -1.88 23.00 -4.82
N PRO A 342 -2.61 23.55 -3.84
CA PRO A 342 -2.21 23.49 -2.44
C PRO A 342 -1.90 22.07 -1.96
N ASP A 343 -1.10 21.97 -0.88
CA ASP A 343 -0.64 20.69 -0.34
C ASP A 343 -1.79 19.77 0.08
N VAL A 344 -2.85 20.36 0.65
CA VAL A 344 -4.02 19.65 1.14
C VAL A 344 -5.20 19.90 0.21
N LEU A 345 -5.69 18.85 -0.42
CA LEU A 345 -6.93 18.84 -1.19
C LEU A 345 -8.04 18.24 -0.34
N TRP A 346 -9.10 19.00 -0.09
CA TRP A 346 -10.27 18.53 0.65
C TRP A 346 -11.51 18.60 -0.23
N ASP A 347 -12.31 17.54 -0.21
CA ASP A 347 -13.53 17.47 -1.01
C ASP A 347 -14.66 18.38 -0.50
N GLY A 348 -14.58 18.83 0.75
CA GLY A 348 -15.51 19.78 1.35
C GLY A 348 -16.80 19.17 1.89
N TYR A 349 -16.94 17.85 1.89
CA TYR A 349 -18.07 17.19 2.54
C TYR A 349 -17.94 17.26 4.07
N VAL A 350 -19.05 17.55 4.73
CA VAL A 350 -19.16 17.65 6.19
C VAL A 350 -20.43 16.93 6.61
N ASN A 351 -20.36 16.14 7.68
CA ASN A 351 -21.50 15.46 8.25
C ASN A 351 -22.54 16.47 8.77
N PRO A 352 -23.75 16.55 8.17
CA PRO A 352 -24.77 17.51 8.60
C PRO A 352 -25.25 17.29 10.04
N ALA A 353 -25.17 16.05 10.54
CA ALA A 353 -25.54 15.72 11.91
C ALA A 353 -24.54 16.26 12.94
N ARG A 354 -23.28 16.46 12.52
CA ARG A 354 -22.16 16.91 13.36
C ARG A 354 -21.60 18.28 12.95
N ALA A 355 -22.31 19.01 12.08
CA ALA A 355 -21.86 20.30 11.57
C ALA A 355 -21.62 21.38 12.65
N ASN A 356 -22.12 21.16 13.87
CA ASN A 356 -21.93 22.06 15.02
C ASN A 356 -20.94 21.52 16.06
N ASP A 357 -20.35 20.33 15.85
CA ASP A 357 -19.48 19.66 16.83
C ASP A 357 -18.05 20.23 16.84
N GLY A 358 -17.72 21.09 15.88
CA GLY A 358 -16.41 21.72 15.76
C GLY A 358 -15.86 21.60 14.34
N PRO A 359 -14.55 21.88 14.15
CA PRO A 359 -13.90 21.71 12.86
C PRO A 359 -13.85 20.23 12.47
N VAL A 360 -13.90 19.96 11.16
CA VAL A 360 -13.67 18.62 10.57
C VAL A 360 -12.19 18.38 10.29
N LEU A 361 -11.49 19.42 9.85
CA LEU A 361 -10.11 19.41 9.41
C LEU A 361 -9.35 20.56 10.08
N CYS A 362 -8.28 20.21 10.78
CA CYS A 362 -7.32 21.16 11.35
C CYS A 362 -5.95 21.00 10.69
N VAL A 363 -5.33 22.12 10.33
CA VAL A 363 -4.03 22.17 9.65
C VAL A 363 -3.11 23.16 10.37
N GLN A 364 -2.21 22.64 11.21
CA GLN A 364 -1.14 23.39 11.87
C GLN A 364 0.22 23.06 11.23
N ASN A 365 0.31 23.23 9.92
CA ASN A 365 1.42 22.75 9.11
C ASN A 365 2.21 23.88 8.43
N GLY A 366 2.51 24.94 9.19
CA GLY A 366 3.27 26.10 8.73
C GLY A 366 2.57 26.85 7.60
N HIS A 367 3.15 26.82 6.39
CA HIS A 367 2.62 27.52 5.21
C HIS A 367 1.70 26.67 4.34
N ALA A 368 1.42 25.41 4.73
CA ALA A 368 0.52 24.55 3.98
C ALA A 368 -0.85 25.21 3.81
N LYS A 369 -1.41 25.06 2.62
CA LYS A 369 -2.74 25.59 2.28
C LYS A 369 -3.70 24.46 1.98
N VAL A 370 -4.98 24.73 2.22
CA VAL A 370 -6.09 23.84 1.87
C VAL A 370 -6.79 24.38 0.63
N ILE A 371 -7.06 23.52 -0.35
CA ILE A 371 -8.08 23.76 -1.36
C ILE A 371 -9.31 22.94 -1.02
N ASN A 372 -10.46 23.60 -0.88
CA ASN A 372 -11.76 22.96 -0.81
C ASN A 372 -12.36 22.93 -2.22
N VAL A 373 -12.66 21.75 -2.74
CA VAL A 373 -13.16 21.59 -4.12
C VAL A 373 -14.66 21.87 -4.27
N ASP A 374 -15.39 22.02 -3.15
CA ASP A 374 -16.83 22.26 -3.09
C ASP A 374 -17.68 21.08 -3.61
N GLY A 375 -17.28 19.85 -3.26
CA GLY A 375 -17.92 18.59 -3.64
C GLY A 375 -19.43 18.54 -3.40
N PRO A 376 -19.94 18.92 -2.21
CA PRO A 376 -21.39 18.91 -1.93
C PRO A 376 -22.23 19.77 -2.90
N ASN A 377 -21.61 20.76 -3.53
CA ASN A 377 -22.28 21.65 -4.50
C ASN A 377 -21.86 21.35 -5.95
N GLY A 378 -21.33 20.15 -6.22
CA GLY A 378 -20.91 19.73 -7.56
C GLY A 378 -19.72 20.51 -8.09
N ASN A 379 -18.78 20.87 -7.21
CA ASN A 379 -17.58 21.64 -7.52
C ASN A 379 -17.87 23.04 -8.10
N ALA A 380 -18.99 23.65 -7.73
CA ALA A 380 -19.43 24.91 -8.30
C ALA A 380 -18.54 26.10 -7.89
N ASN A 381 -18.03 26.11 -6.64
CA ASN A 381 -17.22 27.19 -6.10
C ASN A 381 -15.98 26.68 -5.35
N PRO A 382 -15.03 26.01 -6.03
CA PRO A 382 -13.78 25.62 -5.42
C PRO A 382 -13.02 26.85 -4.92
N ARG A 383 -12.35 26.74 -3.78
CA ARG A 383 -11.61 27.85 -3.17
C ARG A 383 -10.37 27.37 -2.44
N ILE A 384 -9.31 28.18 -2.54
CA ILE A 384 -8.17 28.07 -1.63
C ILE A 384 -8.59 28.77 -0.35
N VAL A 385 -8.55 28.05 0.77
CA VAL A 385 -9.00 28.56 2.06
C VAL A 385 -7.88 29.39 2.69
N ASP A 386 -8.14 30.68 2.90
CA ASP A 386 -7.16 31.66 3.39
C ASP A 386 -7.60 32.42 4.66
N ASP A 387 -8.77 32.08 5.21
CA ASP A 387 -9.46 32.77 6.30
C ASP A 387 -9.20 32.20 7.71
N SER A 388 -8.09 31.47 7.90
CA SER A 388 -7.71 30.77 9.15
C SER A 388 -8.72 29.73 9.64
N SER A 389 -9.74 29.36 8.86
CA SER A 389 -10.78 28.40 9.27
C SER A 389 -10.26 26.98 9.58
N HIS A 390 -9.08 26.62 9.08
CA HIS A 390 -8.38 25.37 9.41
C HIS A 390 -7.26 25.55 10.45
N ASP A 391 -7.01 26.76 10.96
CA ASP A 391 -6.04 27.01 12.05
C ASP A 391 -6.68 26.67 13.40
N CYS A 392 -6.75 25.36 13.67
CA CYS A 392 -7.32 24.76 14.86
C CYS A 392 -6.48 23.57 15.31
N ALA A 393 -6.80 22.98 16.46
CA ALA A 393 -6.11 21.81 16.97
C ALA A 393 -7.12 20.82 17.57
N PHE A 394 -6.92 19.54 17.30
CA PHE A 394 -7.60 18.45 18.00
C PHE A 394 -6.74 17.93 19.17
N GLU A 395 -7.37 17.17 20.06
CA GLU A 395 -6.63 16.40 21.06
C GLU A 395 -5.77 15.34 20.34
N LYS A 396 -4.51 15.22 20.75
CA LYS A 396 -3.59 14.25 20.16
C LYS A 396 -3.91 12.85 20.68
N LEU A 397 -4.01 11.91 19.76
CA LEU A 397 -4.21 10.50 19.97
C LEU A 397 -3.02 9.88 20.71
N PRO A 398 -3.30 8.97 21.66
CA PRO A 398 -2.25 8.21 22.33
C PRO A 398 -1.54 7.28 21.33
N PRO A 399 -0.29 6.89 21.62
CA PRO A 399 0.37 5.85 20.86
C PRO A 399 -0.31 4.50 21.03
N VAL A 400 -0.36 3.76 19.93
CA VAL A 400 -0.71 2.34 19.91
C VAL A 400 0.29 1.62 20.81
N ALA A 401 -0.23 0.87 21.78
CA ALA A 401 0.56 0.03 22.66
C ALA A 401 0.33 -1.42 22.25
N LEU A 402 1.32 -2.04 21.62
CA LEU A 402 1.29 -3.48 21.39
C LEU A 402 1.18 -4.20 22.75
N THR A 403 0.36 -5.24 22.77
CA THR A 403 0.03 -5.96 24.01
C THR A 403 0.56 -7.39 23.98
N GLY A 404 0.44 -8.10 25.10
CA GLY A 404 0.72 -9.53 25.15
C GLY A 404 2.17 -9.86 24.70
N PRO A 405 2.36 -10.88 23.84
CA PRO A 405 3.68 -11.29 23.35
C PRO A 405 4.46 -10.22 22.57
N LEU A 406 3.78 -9.16 22.11
CA LEU A 406 4.35 -8.08 21.30
C LEU A 406 4.74 -6.83 22.11
N ALA A 407 4.57 -6.84 23.43
CA ALA A 407 4.73 -5.66 24.28
C ALA A 407 6.20 -5.23 24.54
N GLU A 408 7.18 -5.87 23.90
CA GLU A 408 8.62 -5.62 24.10
C GLU A 408 9.28 -4.81 22.98
#